data_AF-A0A3D9XZJ8-F1
#
_entry.id   AF-A0A3D9XZJ8-F1
#
_cell.length_a   1.000
_cell.length_b   1.000
_cell.length_c   1.000
_cell.angle_alpha   90.00
_cell.angle_beta   90.00
_cell.angle_gamma   90.00
#
_symmetry.space_group_name_H-M   'P 1'
#
loop_
_entity.id
_entity.type
_entity.pdbx_description
1 polymer ?
#
loop_
_entity_poly.entity_id
_entity_poly.type
_entity_poly.pdbx_seq_one_letter_code
_entity_poly.pdbx_strand_id
1 'polypeptide(L)'
;MNADTYVYVIAAEGDCHTKIGIAYQPEKRLRQIQTGNPYFLYIARQWGPMPRSQAEKMEVRLHEFFGDFSIRGEWFFVNADEISAFVSVAMTGSADDAATARERLFEKVVHG
;
A
#
# COMPACT_ATOMS: atom_id res chain seq x y z
N MET A 1 -1.40 12.00 -23.37
CA MET A 1 -0.15 11.72 -22.64
C MET A 1 -0.48 10.67 -21.60
N ASN A 2 0.11 9.48 -21.69
CA ASN A 2 0.09 8.55 -20.55
C ASN A 2 1.02 9.16 -19.51
N ALA A 3 0.46 9.73 -18.46
CA ALA A 3 1.26 10.33 -17.42
C ALA A 3 1.82 9.24 -16.51
N ASP A 4 3.14 9.30 -16.31
CA ASP A 4 3.90 8.42 -15.45
C ASP A 4 3.41 8.53 -14.00
N THR A 5 2.84 7.44 -13.48
CA THR A 5 2.16 7.36 -12.19
C THR A 5 2.96 6.50 -11.22
N TYR A 6 2.91 6.83 -9.93
CA TYR A 6 3.45 6.03 -8.84
C TYR A 6 2.33 5.39 -8.05
N VAL A 7 2.54 4.15 -7.60
CA VAL A 7 1.79 3.57 -6.47
C VAL A 7 2.56 3.92 -5.20
N TYR A 8 1.89 4.40 -4.16
CA TYR A 8 2.51 4.81 -2.90
C TYR A 8 1.84 4.18 -1.69
N VAL A 9 2.61 4.10 -0.60
CA VAL A 9 2.14 3.83 0.75
C VAL A 9 2.53 5.02 1.62
N ILE A 10 1.52 5.69 2.19
CA ILE A 10 1.71 6.68 3.25
C ILE A 10 1.44 5.98 4.58
N ALA A 11 2.34 6.13 5.55
CA ALA A 11 2.18 5.58 6.89
C ALA A 11 2.04 6.70 7.92
N ALA A 12 1.31 6.44 9.00
CA ALA A 12 1.31 7.26 10.19
C ALA A 12 2.46 6.83 11.13
N GLU A 13 3.20 7.80 11.68
CA GLU A 13 4.27 7.52 12.62
C GLU A 13 3.74 6.87 13.91
N GLY A 14 4.44 5.83 14.38
CA GLY A 14 4.13 5.14 15.62
C GLY A 14 2.95 4.16 15.55
N ASP A 15 2.41 3.89 14.35
CA ASP A 15 1.23 3.04 14.16
C ASP A 15 1.34 2.17 12.89
N CYS A 16 0.50 1.14 12.79
CA CYS A 16 0.36 0.26 11.62
C CYS A 16 -0.69 0.78 10.62
N HIS A 17 -1.08 2.04 10.72
CA HIS A 17 -2.05 2.64 9.79
C HIS A 17 -1.35 3.10 8.52
N THR A 18 -1.74 2.52 7.39
CA THR A 18 -1.21 2.86 6.08
C THR A 18 -2.31 3.22 5.09
N LYS A 19 -1.98 4.10 4.14
CA LYS A 19 -2.82 4.46 3.02
C LYS A 19 -2.15 4.04 1.72
N ILE A 20 -2.85 3.24 0.92
CA ILE A 20 -2.37 2.79 -0.40
C ILE A 20 -3.07 3.61 -1.46
N GLY A 21 -2.34 4.23 -2.38
CA GLY A 21 -2.95 4.96 -3.48
C GLY A 21 -2.01 5.18 -4.66
N ILE A 22 -2.53 5.80 -5.73
CA ILE A 22 -1.74 6.21 -6.90
C ILE A 22 -1.66 7.73 -7.08
N ALA A 23 -0.52 8.24 -7.55
CA ALA A 23 -0.35 9.65 -7.87
C ALA A 23 0.82 9.90 -8.84
N TYR A 24 0.72 10.98 -9.61
CA TYR A 24 1.86 11.52 -10.37
C TYR A 24 2.92 12.15 -9.46
N GLN A 25 2.49 12.69 -8.31
CA GLN A 25 3.33 13.35 -7.30
C GLN A 25 2.86 12.96 -5.89
N PRO A 26 3.32 11.82 -5.36
CA PRO A 26 2.93 11.32 -4.04
C PRO A 26 3.12 12.35 -2.91
N GLU A 27 4.15 13.20 -2.98
CA GLU A 27 4.43 14.22 -1.96
C GLU A 27 3.33 15.29 -1.89
N LYS A 28 2.69 15.61 -3.02
CA LYS A 28 1.52 16.51 -3.02
C LYS A 28 0.35 15.87 -2.31
N ARG A 29 0.13 14.56 -2.50
CA ARG A 29 -0.93 13.81 -1.79
C ARG A 29 -0.63 13.72 -0.31
N LEU A 30 0.61 13.45 0.08
CA LEU A 30 1.04 13.47 1.48
C LEU A 30 0.66 14.78 2.17
N ARG A 31 1.06 15.92 1.59
CA ARG A 31 0.73 17.24 2.14
C ARG A 31 -0.78 17.48 2.24
N GLN A 32 -1.54 17.05 1.24
CA GLN A 32 -3.01 17.20 1.24
C GLN A 32 -3.70 16.32 2.30
N ILE A 33 -3.18 15.14 2.58
CA ILE A 33 -3.76 14.23 3.58
C ILE A 33 -3.36 14.66 4.99
N GLN A 34 -2.12 15.12 5.16
CA GLN A 34 -1.59 15.61 6.44
C GLN A 34 -2.44 16.74 7.05
N THR A 35 -3.06 17.60 6.24
CA THR A 35 -3.90 18.70 6.76
C THR A 35 -5.11 18.19 7.55
N GLY A 36 -5.62 17.00 7.24
CA GLY A 36 -6.76 16.38 7.90
C GLY A 36 -6.37 15.24 8.85
N ASN A 37 -5.08 14.95 9.03
CA ASN A 37 -4.61 13.88 9.90
C ASN A 37 -3.78 14.48 11.06
N PRO A 38 -4.15 14.22 12.33
CA PRO A 38 -3.40 14.73 13.48
C PRO A 38 -2.04 14.07 13.67
N TYR A 39 -1.81 12.88 13.13
CA TYR A 39 -0.54 12.16 13.22
C TYR A 39 0.40 12.57 12.09
N PHE A 40 1.71 12.52 12.36
CA PHE A 40 2.72 12.75 11.34
C PHE A 40 2.67 11.64 10.30
N LEU A 41 2.57 12.03 9.03
CA LEU A 41 2.53 11.12 7.90
C LEU A 41 3.83 11.21 7.10
N TYR A 42 4.26 10.07 6.56
CA TYR A 42 5.39 9.99 5.66
C TYR A 42 5.14 8.97 4.53
N ILE A 43 5.82 9.15 3.40
CA ILE A 43 5.79 8.15 2.32
C ILE A 43 6.72 7.01 2.74
N ALA A 44 6.12 5.88 3.12
CA ALA A 44 6.86 4.71 3.55
C ALA A 44 7.38 3.89 2.36
N ARG A 45 6.61 3.82 1.27
CA ARG A 45 6.99 3.12 0.02
C ARG A 45 6.42 3.82 -1.20
N GLN A 46 7.10 3.66 -2.33
CA GLN A 46 6.63 4.06 -3.65
C GLN A 46 7.18 3.16 -4.74
N TRP A 47 6.37 2.88 -5.77
CA TRP A 47 6.74 2.10 -6.94
C TRP A 47 6.35 2.85 -8.21
N GLY A 48 7.27 2.90 -9.17
CA GLY A 48 7.12 3.67 -10.40
C GLY A 48 8.38 4.50 -10.70
N PRO A 49 8.31 5.42 -11.68
CA PRO A 49 7.13 5.74 -12.48
C PRO A 49 6.69 4.59 -13.40
N MET A 50 5.40 4.49 -13.71
CA MET A 50 4.85 3.50 -14.64
C MET A 50 3.58 4.02 -15.35
N PRO A 51 3.14 3.39 -16.46
CA PRO A 51 1.88 3.75 -17.09
C PRO A 51 0.72 3.69 -16.10
N ARG A 52 -0.19 4.68 -16.15
CA ARG A 52 -1.34 4.77 -15.25
C ARG A 52 -2.14 3.46 -15.15
N SER A 53 -2.37 2.78 -16.27
CA SER A 53 -3.10 1.51 -16.31
C SER A 53 -2.38 0.38 -15.56
N GLN A 54 -1.06 0.42 -15.45
CA GLN A 54 -0.28 -0.53 -14.63
C GLN A 54 -0.36 -0.17 -13.15
N ALA A 55 -0.28 1.13 -12.82
CA ALA A 55 -0.43 1.62 -11.46
C ALA A 55 -1.81 1.28 -10.88
N GLU A 56 -2.89 1.50 -11.64
CA GLU A 56 -4.27 1.16 -11.25
C GLU A 56 -4.43 -0.36 -11.01
N LYS A 57 -3.86 -1.20 -11.87
CA LYS A 57 -3.88 -2.67 -11.66
C LYS A 57 -3.15 -3.09 -10.40
N MET A 58 -2.00 -2.45 -10.11
CA MET A 58 -1.23 -2.74 -8.90
C MET A 58 -1.98 -2.28 -7.64
N GLU A 59 -2.57 -1.09 -7.66
CA GLU A 59 -3.39 -0.56 -6.57
C GLU A 59 -4.58 -1.47 -6.26
N VAL A 60 -5.34 -1.88 -7.28
CA VAL A 60 -6.48 -2.80 -7.12
C VAL A 60 -6.04 -4.10 -6.46
N ARG A 61 -4.95 -4.72 -6.94
CA ARG A 61 -4.43 -5.96 -6.35
C ARG A 61 -4.01 -5.79 -4.89
N LEU A 62 -3.40 -4.67 -4.54
CA LEU A 62 -3.05 -4.38 -3.15
C LEU A 62 -4.29 -4.21 -2.28
N HIS A 63 -5.29 -3.46 -2.76
CA HIS A 63 -6.55 -3.27 -2.03
C HIS A 63 -7.32 -4.58 -1.85
N GLU A 64 -7.37 -5.44 -2.87
CA GLU A 64 -7.99 -6.77 -2.78
C GLU A 64 -7.24 -7.68 -1.79
N PHE A 65 -5.90 -7.68 -1.86
CA PHE A 65 -5.07 -8.52 -1.00
C PHE A 65 -5.19 -8.15 0.47
N PHE A 66 -5.09 -6.85 0.78
CA PHE A 66 -5.17 -6.31 2.14
C PHE A 66 -6.60 -5.94 2.55
N GLY A 67 -7.61 -6.35 1.79
CA GLY A 67 -9.02 -5.98 2.02
C GLY A 67 -9.52 -6.32 3.43
N ASP A 68 -9.06 -7.45 4.01
CA ASP A 68 -9.41 -7.88 5.36
C ASP A 68 -8.87 -6.91 6.45
N PHE A 69 -7.86 -6.09 6.11
CA PHE A 69 -7.26 -5.09 6.99
C PHE A 69 -7.78 -3.67 6.69
N SER A 70 -8.77 -3.52 5.81
CA SER A 70 -9.34 -2.21 5.47
C SER A 70 -10.05 -1.59 6.68
N ILE A 71 -9.71 -0.34 7.00
CA ILE A 71 -10.32 0.42 8.10
C ILE A 71 -11.41 1.34 7.55
N ARG A 72 -11.02 2.22 6.61
CA ARG A 72 -11.92 3.21 6.01
C ARG A 72 -11.36 3.78 4.71
N GLY A 73 -12.08 3.60 3.61
CA GLY A 73 -11.63 4.05 2.30
C GLY A 73 -10.35 3.32 1.91
N GLU A 74 -9.29 4.07 1.59
CA GLU A 74 -8.00 3.50 1.18
C GLU A 74 -7.02 3.34 2.36
N TRP A 75 -7.50 3.37 3.60
CA TRP A 75 -6.70 3.17 4.81
C TRP A 75 -6.81 1.73 5.32
N PHE A 76 -5.67 1.17 5.74
CA PHE A 76 -5.51 -0.21 6.15
C PHE A 76 -4.72 -0.30 7.47
N PHE A 77 -5.01 -1.32 8.27
CA PHE A 77 -4.25 -1.68 9.48
C PHE A 77 -3.19 -2.73 9.13
N VAL A 78 -2.12 -2.31 8.45
CA VAL A 78 -1.03 -3.17 7.99
C VAL A 78 0.26 -2.35 7.84
N ASN A 79 1.41 -2.94 8.18
CA ASN A 79 2.68 -2.25 8.09
C ASN A 79 3.13 -2.10 6.63
N ALA A 80 3.76 -0.96 6.30
CA ALA A 80 4.32 -0.71 4.97
C ALA A 80 5.37 -1.76 4.54
N ASP A 81 6.08 -2.36 5.49
CA ASP A 81 7.05 -3.43 5.22
C ASP A 81 6.36 -4.71 4.72
N GLU A 82 5.17 -5.02 5.23
CA GLU A 82 4.37 -6.18 4.82
C GLU A 82 3.79 -5.98 3.42
N ILE A 83 3.34 -4.75 3.12
CA ILE A 83 2.97 -4.34 1.76
C ILE A 83 4.18 -4.49 0.82
N SER A 84 5.35 -4.02 1.23
CA SER A 84 6.58 -4.10 0.45
C SER A 84 7.02 -5.55 0.17
N ALA A 85 6.87 -6.43 1.15
CA ALA A 85 7.16 -7.85 1.01
C ALA A 85 6.20 -8.49 -0.01
N PHE A 86 4.90 -8.21 0.08
CA PHE A 86 3.92 -8.70 -0.89
C PHE A 86 4.25 -8.26 -2.33
N VAL A 87 4.56 -6.97 -2.53
CA VAL A 87 4.94 -6.47 -3.87
C VAL A 87 6.18 -7.18 -4.39
N SER A 88 7.19 -7.39 -3.53
CA SER A 88 8.43 -8.08 -3.94
C SER A 88 8.12 -9.50 -4.41
N VAL A 89 7.32 -10.25 -3.65
CA VAL A 89 6.91 -11.63 -3.97
C VAL A 89 6.07 -11.67 -5.25
N ALA A 90 5.04 -10.82 -5.35
CA ALA A 90 4.13 -10.77 -6.49
C ALA A 90 4.82 -10.36 -7.81
N MET A 91 5.98 -9.69 -7.73
CA MET A 91 6.82 -9.35 -8.89
C MET A 91 7.81 -10.47 -9.25
N THR A 92 8.07 -11.42 -8.34
CA THR A 92 9.04 -12.51 -8.53
C THR A 92 8.44 -13.89 -8.85
N GLY A 93 7.16 -14.17 -8.58
CA GLY A 93 6.57 -15.49 -8.89
C GLY A 93 5.12 -15.71 -8.42
N SER A 94 4.43 -16.63 -9.12
CA SER A 94 3.10 -17.28 -8.97
C SER A 94 2.04 -16.78 -7.97
N ALA A 95 0.77 -16.97 -8.33
CA ALA A 95 -0.40 -16.72 -7.48
C ALA A 95 -0.38 -17.48 -6.13
N ASP A 96 0.33 -18.60 -6.06
CA ASP A 96 0.45 -19.41 -4.84
C ASP A 96 1.30 -18.72 -3.75
N ASP A 97 2.27 -17.91 -4.16
CA ASP A 97 3.17 -17.20 -3.23
C ASP A 97 2.42 -16.06 -2.52
N ALA A 98 1.47 -15.44 -3.22
CA ALA A 98 0.57 -14.43 -2.65
C ALA A 98 -0.35 -15.03 -1.57
N ALA A 99 -1.01 -16.16 -1.85
CA ALA A 99 -1.90 -16.81 -0.89
C ALA A 99 -1.17 -17.21 0.41
N THR A 100 0.04 -17.77 0.27
CA THR A 100 0.90 -18.13 1.40
C THR A 100 1.32 -16.90 2.23
N ALA A 101 1.61 -15.77 1.57
CA ALA A 101 1.94 -14.53 2.26
C ALA A 101 0.74 -13.98 3.05
N ARG A 102 -0.50 -14.14 2.54
CA ARG A 102 -1.73 -13.69 3.20
C ARG A 102 -1.98 -14.45 4.50
N GLU A 103 -1.86 -15.76 4.45
CA GLU A 103 -2.09 -16.63 5.62
C GLU A 103 -1.11 -16.31 6.76
N ARG A 104 0.18 -16.17 6.44
CA ARG A 104 1.23 -15.80 7.42
C ARG A 104 0.99 -14.42 8.03
N LEU A 105 0.56 -13.45 7.23
CA LEU A 105 0.24 -12.12 7.72
C LEU A 105 -0.94 -12.16 8.69
N PHE A 106 -1.99 -12.89 8.32
CA PHE A 106 -3.19 -13.05 9.15
C PHE A 106 -2.85 -13.70 10.49
N GLU A 107 -2.07 -14.79 10.51
CA GLU A 107 -1.64 -15.44 11.74
C GLU A 107 -0.85 -14.51 12.67
N LYS A 108 0.05 -13.70 12.11
CA LYS A 108 0.90 -12.76 12.85
C LYS A 108 0.09 -11.62 13.48
N VAL A 109 -0.98 -11.14 12.83
CA VAL A 109 -1.84 -10.08 13.35
C VAL A 109 -2.84 -10.61 14.39
N VAL A 110 -3.31 -11.86 14.24
CA VAL A 110 -4.29 -12.46 15.16
C VAL A 110 -3.65 -12.96 16.47
N HIS A 111 -2.39 -13.41 16.43
CA HIS A 111 -1.70 -14.01 17.58
C HIS A 111 -0.57 -13.13 18.14
N GLY A 112 -0.41 -11.90 17.63
CA GLY A 112 0.61 -10.93 18.05
C GLY A 112 0.06 -9.83 18.94
#